data_AF-A0A7K4QBG5-F1
#
_entry.id   AF-A0A7K4QBG5-F1
#
_cell.length_a   1.000
_cell.length_b   1.000
_cell.length_c   1.000
_cell.angle_alpha   90.00
_cell.angle_beta   90.00
_cell.angle_gamma   90.00
#
_symmetry.space_group_name_H-M   'P 1'
#
loop_
_entity.id
_entity.type
_entity.pdbx_description
1 polymer ?
#
loop_
_entity_poly.entity_id
_entity_poly.type
_entity_poly.pdbx_seq_one_letter_code
_entity_poly.pdbx_strand_id
1 'polypeptide(L)'
;AVEETELLQKLYHLLEAKEFQTRMEGVELLQDLCKNSPQLISTNIAQIFEYFVLRISDSHKKVKQRALDVLAEITGALKDALNPVIIGLVEGITKNLNSKDPRVHGA
;
A
#
# COMPACT_ATOMS: atom_id res chain seq x y z
N ALA A 1 5.84 -18.92 10.28
CA ALA A 1 6.64 -19.46 9.15
C ALA A 1 5.78 -19.85 7.94
N VAL A 2 5.09 -20.99 7.92
CA VAL A 2 4.25 -21.39 6.76
C VAL A 2 3.02 -20.47 6.62
N GLU A 3 2.29 -20.24 7.71
CA GLU A 3 1.10 -19.38 7.72
C GLU A 3 1.40 -17.92 7.32
N GLU A 4 2.50 -17.35 7.80
CA GLU A 4 2.94 -15.99 7.40
C GLU A 4 3.30 -15.92 5.92
N THR A 5 3.91 -16.98 5.37
CA THR A 5 4.23 -17.05 3.95
C THR A 5 2.96 -17.11 3.10
N GLU A 6 1.98 -17.91 3.50
CA GLU A 6 0.68 -17.98 2.82
C GLU A 6 -0.08 -16.65 2.90
N LEU A 7 -0.01 -15.95 4.03
CA LEU A 7 -0.59 -14.62 4.18
C LEU A 7 0.05 -13.59 3.24
N LEU A 8 1.39 -13.59 3.13
CA LEU A 8 2.09 -12.70 2.20
C LEU A 8 1.78 -13.05 0.75
N GLN A 9 1.75 -14.34 0.38
CA GLN A 9 1.36 -14.76 -0.96
C GLN A 9 -0.06 -14.32 -1.30
N LYS A 10 -1.01 -14.48 -0.36
CA LYS A 10 -2.37 -13.97 -0.52
C LYS A 10 -2.37 -12.46 -0.73
N LEU A 11 -1.62 -11.71 0.08
CA LEU A 11 -1.49 -10.26 -0.06
C LEU A 11 -1.00 -9.87 -1.46
N TYR A 12 0.08 -10.49 -1.94
CA TYR A 12 0.64 -10.20 -3.26
C TYR A 12 -0.36 -10.51 -4.38
N HIS A 13 -1.04 -11.66 -4.31
CA HIS A 13 -2.03 -12.06 -5.30
C HIS A 13 -3.22 -11.07 -5.37
N LEU A 14 -3.68 -10.60 -4.20
CA LEU A 14 -4.75 -9.60 -4.14
C LEU A 14 -4.27 -8.25 -4.69
N LEU A 15 -3.07 -7.82 -4.31
CA LEU A 15 -2.52 -6.57 -4.79
C LEU A 15 -2.37 -6.60 -6.31
N GLU A 16 -1.88 -7.67 -6.93
CA GLU A 16 -1.67 -7.76 -8.39
C GLU A 16 -2.93 -8.02 -9.23
N ALA A 17 -4.07 -8.26 -8.60
CA ALA A 17 -5.28 -8.69 -9.29
C ALA A 17 -5.74 -7.75 -10.42
N LYS A 18 -6.35 -8.32 -11.46
CA LYS A 18 -6.87 -7.57 -12.61
C LYS A 18 -8.11 -6.76 -12.24
N GLU A 19 -8.98 -7.34 -11.42
CA GLU A 19 -10.22 -6.77 -10.94
C GLU A 19 -9.95 -5.72 -9.86
N PHE A 20 -10.53 -4.52 -10.00
CA PHE A 20 -10.25 -3.43 -9.07
C PHE A 20 -10.77 -3.73 -7.64
N GLN A 21 -11.83 -4.54 -7.53
CA GLN A 21 -12.40 -4.95 -6.24
C GLN A 21 -11.40 -5.82 -5.48
N THR A 22 -10.80 -6.81 -6.14
CA THR A 22 -9.79 -7.68 -5.52
C THR A 22 -8.53 -6.90 -5.12
N ARG A 23 -8.14 -5.89 -5.92
CA ARG A 23 -7.08 -4.97 -5.50
C ARG A 23 -7.45 -4.15 -4.27
N MET A 24 -8.72 -3.77 -4.11
CA MET A 24 -9.21 -3.09 -2.92
C MET A 24 -9.06 -3.97 -1.68
N GLU A 25 -9.43 -5.24 -1.79
CA GLU A 25 -9.23 -6.23 -0.71
C GLU A 25 -7.75 -6.38 -0.35
N GLY A 26 -6.85 -6.34 -1.33
CA GLY A 26 -5.40 -6.34 -1.08
C GLY A 26 -4.93 -5.11 -0.30
N VAL A 27 -5.44 -3.92 -0.63
CA VAL A 27 -5.12 -2.67 0.08
C VAL A 27 -5.67 -2.70 1.52
N GLU A 28 -6.88 -3.22 1.72
CA GLU A 28 -7.49 -3.38 3.05
C GLU A 28 -6.74 -4.42 3.89
N LEU A 29 -6.36 -5.55 3.30
CA LEU A 29 -5.55 -6.56 3.98
C LEU A 29 -4.19 -6.01 4.40
N LEU A 30 -3.53 -5.22 3.53
CA LEU A 30 -2.27 -4.56 3.91
C LEU A 30 -2.44 -3.66 5.13
N GLN A 31 -3.51 -2.85 5.14
CA GLN A 31 -3.82 -1.98 6.27
C GLN A 31 -3.98 -2.79 7.57
N ASP A 32 -4.74 -3.89 7.52
CA ASP A 32 -4.97 -4.75 8.68
C ASP A 32 -3.67 -5.40 9.16
N LEU A 33 -2.81 -5.85 8.25
CA LEU A 33 -1.51 -6.43 8.61
C LEU A 33 -0.55 -5.39 9.20
N CYS A 34 -0.57 -4.14 8.72
CA CYS A 34 0.20 -3.06 9.34
C CYS A 34 -0.24 -2.76 10.78
N LYS A 35 -1.55 -2.90 11.07
CA LYS A 35 -2.12 -2.67 12.42
C LYS A 35 -1.88 -3.85 13.36
N ASN A 36 -2.07 -5.07 12.87
CA ASN A 36 -2.11 -6.27 13.71
C ASN A 36 -0.80 -7.08 13.69
N SER A 37 0.05 -6.88 12.69
CA SER A 37 1.30 -7.64 12.50
C SER A 37 2.43 -6.76 11.92
N PRO A 38 2.75 -5.61 12.53
CA PRO A 38 3.71 -4.65 11.98
C PRO A 38 5.12 -5.24 11.78
N GLN A 39 5.51 -6.28 12.54
CA GLN A 39 6.83 -6.90 12.39
C GLN A 39 6.92 -7.77 11.13
N LEU A 40 5.82 -8.43 10.76
CA LEU A 40 5.72 -9.16 9.49
C LEU A 40 5.88 -8.21 8.31
N ILE A 41 5.20 -7.06 8.38
CA ILE A 41 5.30 -6.00 7.37
C ILE A 41 6.72 -5.43 7.31
N SER A 42 7.30 -5.07 8.46
CA SER A 42 8.63 -4.46 8.53
C SER A 42 9.71 -5.39 7.97
N THR A 43 9.60 -6.69 8.24
CA THR A 43 10.55 -7.71 7.76
C THR A 43 10.49 -7.89 6.24
N ASN A 44 9.32 -7.67 5.63
CA ASN A 44 9.07 -7.90 4.20
C ASN A 44 8.81 -6.58 3.44
N ILE A 45 9.20 -5.44 4.03
CA ILE A 45 8.76 -4.11 3.60
C ILE A 45 9.08 -3.83 2.13
N ALA A 46 10.27 -4.23 1.67
CA ALA A 46 10.71 -3.97 0.30
C ALA A 46 9.77 -4.63 -0.72
N GLN A 47 9.54 -5.94 -0.60
CA GLN A 47 8.71 -6.69 -1.53
C GLN A 47 7.24 -6.26 -1.46
N ILE A 48 6.71 -6.04 -0.26
CA ILE A 48 5.33 -5.55 -0.10
C ILE A 48 5.14 -4.21 -0.82
N PHE A 49 6.11 -3.30 -0.70
CA PHE A 49 6.00 -1.98 -1.28
C PHE A 49 6.25 -1.94 -2.79
N GLU A 50 6.96 -2.91 -3.38
CA GLU A 50 7.00 -3.10 -4.83
C GLU A 50 5.58 -3.24 -5.41
N TYR A 51 4.72 -4.02 -4.75
CA TYR A 51 3.32 -4.17 -5.16
C TYR A 51 2.44 -2.97 -4.76
N PHE A 52 2.63 -2.44 -3.54
CA PHE A 52 1.77 -1.37 -3.03
C PHE A 52 1.94 -0.04 -3.78
N VAL A 53 3.16 0.30 -4.24
CA VAL A 53 3.40 1.50 -5.05
C VAL A 53 2.58 1.49 -6.35
N LEU A 54 2.32 0.31 -6.92
CA LEU A 54 1.44 0.15 -8.09
C LEU A 54 -0.02 0.48 -7.77
N ARG A 55 -0.43 0.42 -6.51
CA ARG A 55 -1.78 0.80 -6.04
C ARG A 55 -1.85 2.29 -5.73
N ILE A 56 -0.78 2.90 -5.22
CA ILE A 56 -0.65 4.37 -5.11
C ILE A 56 -0.74 5.05 -6.49
N SER A 57 -0.28 4.37 -7.54
CA SER A 57 -0.36 4.82 -8.93
C SER A 57 -1.46 4.14 -9.75
N ASP A 58 -2.47 3.55 -9.12
CA ASP A 58 -3.49 2.74 -9.82
C ASP A 58 -4.25 3.55 -10.89
N SER A 59 -4.65 2.89 -11.98
CA SER A 59 -5.51 3.48 -13.00
C SER A 59 -6.95 3.70 -12.51
N HIS A 60 -7.42 2.86 -11.59
CA HIS A 60 -8.73 2.95 -10.99
C HIS A 60 -8.73 3.92 -9.80
N LYS A 61 -9.45 5.04 -9.93
CA LYS A 61 -9.43 6.15 -8.96
C LYS A 61 -9.75 5.74 -7.52
N LYS A 62 -10.69 4.79 -7.31
CA LYS A 62 -11.05 4.35 -5.96
C LYS A 62 -9.92 3.56 -5.28
N VAL A 63 -9.26 2.67 -6.03
CA VAL A 63 -8.14 1.86 -5.48
C VAL A 63 -6.99 2.79 -5.13
N LYS A 64 -6.71 3.75 -6.02
CA LYS A 64 -5.69 4.77 -5.80
C LYS A 64 -5.94 5.60 -4.54
N GLN A 65 -7.14 6.16 -4.39
CA GLN A 65 -7.47 6.95 -3.22
C GLN A 65 -7.35 6.12 -1.94
N ARG A 66 -7.91 4.89 -1.95
CA ARG A 66 -7.81 4.01 -0.79
C ARG A 66 -6.35 3.69 -0.43
N ALA A 67 -5.49 3.46 -1.41
CA ALA A 67 -4.07 3.23 -1.17
C ALA A 67 -3.37 4.46 -0.56
N LEU A 68 -3.70 5.67 -1.02
CA LEU A 68 -3.20 6.92 -0.43
C LEU A 68 -3.68 7.09 1.02
N ASP A 69 -4.96 6.84 1.29
CA ASP A 69 -5.53 6.92 2.64
C ASP A 69 -4.84 5.91 3.58
N VAL A 70 -4.68 4.65 3.12
CA VAL A 70 -3.97 3.61 3.86
C VAL A 70 -2.51 3.99 4.11
N LEU A 71 -1.81 4.55 3.12
CA LEU A 71 -0.43 5.02 3.31
C LEU A 71 -0.36 6.07 4.44
N ALA A 72 -1.26 7.05 4.45
CA ALA A 72 -1.32 8.06 5.50
C ALA A 72 -1.58 7.44 6.88
N GLU A 73 -2.49 6.47 6.97
CA GLU A 73 -2.80 5.77 8.22
C GLU A 73 -1.64 4.92 8.75
N ILE A 74 -0.93 4.19 7.89
CA ILE A 74 0.12 3.24 8.32
C ILE A 74 1.49 3.91 8.52
N THR A 75 1.68 5.15 8.04
CA THR A 75 2.97 5.86 8.14
C THR A 75 3.42 5.98 9.60
N GLY A 76 2.51 6.33 10.52
CA GLY A 76 2.82 6.42 11.95
C GLY A 76 3.07 5.08 12.63
N ALA A 77 2.52 3.98 12.10
CA ALA A 77 2.72 2.63 12.63
C ALA A 77 4.06 2.04 12.19
N LEU A 78 4.45 2.24 10.94
CA LEU A 78 5.67 1.67 10.36
C LEU A 78 6.92 2.51 10.62
N LYS A 79 6.79 3.84 10.75
CA LYS A 79 7.90 4.76 11.11
C LYS A 79 9.19 4.46 10.31
N ASP A 80 10.29 4.19 10.99
CA ASP A 80 11.60 3.93 10.42
C ASP A 80 11.66 2.68 9.52
N ALA A 81 10.69 1.76 9.65
CA ALA A 81 10.59 0.61 8.75
C ALA A 81 10.34 1.03 7.31
N LEU A 82 9.81 2.23 7.06
CA LEU A 82 9.61 2.77 5.72
C LEU A 82 10.91 3.26 5.07
N ASN A 83 11.99 3.49 5.83
CA ASN A 83 13.23 4.09 5.31
C ASN A 83 13.76 3.43 4.02
N PRO A 84 13.77 2.09 3.88
CA PRO A 84 14.25 1.44 2.66
C PRO A 84 13.38 1.71 1.42
N VAL A 85 12.12 2.11 1.60
CA VAL A 85 11.12 2.24 0.52
C VAL A 85 10.66 3.68 0.30
N ILE A 86 11.15 4.65 1.08
CA ILE A 86 10.75 6.07 1.00
C ILE A 86 10.92 6.64 -0.40
N ILE A 87 12.03 6.34 -1.10
CA ILE A 87 12.29 6.89 -2.44
C ILE A 87 11.19 6.47 -3.42
N GLY A 88 10.89 5.17 -3.50
CA GLY A 88 9.85 4.64 -4.38
C GLY A 88 8.45 5.14 -4.01
N LEU A 89 8.19 5.33 -2.71
CA LEU A 89 6.96 5.96 -2.23
C LEU A 89 6.83 7.40 -2.72
N VAL A 90 7.87 8.22 -2.56
CA VAL A 90 7.89 9.63 -2.99
C VAL A 90 7.65 9.72 -4.50
N GLU A 91 8.31 8.89 -5.31
CA GLU A 91 8.10 8.82 -6.75
C GLU A 91 6.65 8.45 -7.11
N GLY A 92 6.07 7.47 -6.40
CA GLY A 92 4.69 7.03 -6.58
C GLY A 92 3.66 8.11 -6.24
N ILE A 93 3.86 8.86 -5.15
CA ILE A 93 2.92 9.91 -4.72
C ILE A 93 3.06 11.20 -5.53
N THR A 94 4.25 11.52 -6.07
CA THR A 94 4.49 12.79 -6.76
C THR A 94 3.53 12.98 -7.95
N LYS A 95 3.20 11.89 -8.65
CA LYS A 95 2.21 11.91 -9.76
C LYS A 95 0.80 12.26 -9.28
N ASN A 96 0.48 12.00 -8.02
CA ASN A 96 -0.81 12.33 -7.42
C ASN A 96 -0.87 13.78 -6.93
N LEU A 97 0.26 14.43 -6.60
CA LEU A 97 0.28 15.83 -6.15
C LEU A 97 -0.16 16.83 -7.25
N ASN A 98 -0.02 16.46 -8.52
CA ASN A 98 -0.51 17.23 -9.67
C ASN A 98 -1.92 16.78 -10.13
N SER A 99 -2.63 16.01 -9.29
CA SER A 99 -4.01 15.61 -9.59
C SER A 99 -4.92 16.84 -9.57
N LYS A 100 -5.83 16.97 -10.54
CA LYS A 100 -6.91 17.98 -10.52
C LYS A 100 -8.10 17.56 -9.65
N ASP A 101 -8.02 16.41 -8.98
CA ASP A 101 -9.07 15.91 -8.09
C ASP A 101 -9.04 16.72 -6.78
N PRO A 102 -10.08 17.49 -6.45
CA PRO A 102 -10.09 18.35 -5.27
C PRO A 102 -9.94 17.57 -3.95
N ARG A 103 -10.25 16.26 -3.93
CA ARG A 103 -10.04 15.39 -2.76
C ARG A 103 -8.57 15.15 -2.45
N VAL A 104 -7.67 15.41 -3.39
CA VAL A 104 -6.22 15.29 -3.21
C VAL A 104 -5.61 16.59 -2.64
N HIS A 105 -6.31 17.72 -2.74
CA HIS A 105 -5.84 19.03 -2.26
C HIS A 105 -6.35 19.41 -0.87
N GLY A 106 -7.29 18.64 -0.31
CA GLY A 106 -7.90 18.89 0.99
C GLY A 106 -7.43 17.88 2.03
N ALA A 107 -6.22 18.09 2.57
CA ALA A 107 -5.79 17.56 3.85
C ALA A 107 -5.48 18.75 4.76
#